data_AF-A0A388QTK3-F1
#
_entry.id   AF-A0A388QTK3-F1
#
_cell.length_a   1.000
_cell.length_b   1.000
_cell.length_c   1.000
_cell.angle_alpha   90.00
_cell.angle_beta   90.00
_cell.angle_gamma   90.00
#
_symmetry.space_group_name_H-M   'P 1'
#
loop_
_entity.id
_entity.type
_entity.pdbx_description
1 polymer ?
#
loop_
_entity_poly.entity_id
_entity_poly.type
_entity_poly.pdbx_seq_one_letter_code
_entity_poly.pdbx_strand_id
1 'polypeptide(L)'
;MSSGAFAQGRTQGQNVKAVLDDVLGHGNEKCMLPGQLEATFAARSQKAGGLLFSKAEVEAFNEIASHIGHKPFDLAALPTG
;
A
#
# COMPACT_ATOMS: atom_id res chain seq x y z
N MET A 1 20.16 8.20 16.71
CA MET A 1 19.67 8.34 18.10
C MET A 1 19.40 9.82 18.35
N SER A 2 18.13 10.24 18.38
CA SER A 2 17.77 11.63 18.72
C SER A 2 18.02 11.85 20.22
N SER A 3 18.48 13.05 20.59
CA SER A 3 19.03 13.47 21.88
C SER A 3 18.06 13.47 23.09
N GLY A 4 17.05 12.60 23.12
CA GLY A 4 16.10 12.49 24.23
C GLY A 4 15.17 13.71 24.42
N ALA A 5 15.29 14.73 23.57
CA ALA A 5 14.56 15.99 23.67
C ALA A 5 13.26 15.99 22.86
N PHE A 6 12.42 14.97 23.04
CA PHE A 6 11.06 15.00 22.48
C PHE A 6 10.14 15.81 23.41
N ALA A 7 9.20 16.57 22.83
CA ALA A 7 8.29 17.40 23.58
C ALA A 7 7.54 16.60 24.65
N GLN A 8 7.41 17.17 25.85
CA GLN A 8 6.69 16.58 26.99
C GLN A 8 7.24 15.25 27.55
N GLY A 9 8.53 14.93 27.37
CA GLY A 9 9.13 13.71 27.95
C GLY A 9 8.70 12.41 27.26
N ARG A 10 8.23 12.50 26.02
CA ARG A 10 7.77 11.36 25.22
C ARG A 10 8.94 10.54 24.67
N THR A 11 8.72 9.26 24.44
CA THR A 11 9.59 8.45 23.57
C THR A 11 9.44 8.87 22.11
N GLN A 12 10.39 8.49 21.25
CA GLN A 12 10.32 8.78 19.82
C GLN A 12 9.00 8.31 19.20
N GLY A 13 8.57 7.08 19.48
CA GLY A 13 7.33 6.53 18.93
C GLY A 13 6.09 7.27 19.41
N GLN A 14 6.05 7.66 20.69
CA GLN A 14 4.97 8.48 21.25
C GLN A 14 4.94 9.88 20.64
N ASN A 15 6.11 10.47 20.37
CA ASN A 15 6.19 11.79 19.74
C ASN A 15 5.74 11.76 18.28
N VAL A 16 6.14 10.73 17.51
CA VAL A 16 5.67 10.54 16.14
C VAL A 16 4.16 10.34 16.11
N LYS A 17 3.61 9.52 17.02
CA LYS A 17 2.16 9.33 17.13
C LYS A 17 1.43 10.64 17.42
N ALA A 18 1.90 11.42 18.40
CA ALA A 18 1.28 12.70 18.74
C ALA A 18 1.30 13.70 17.57
N VAL A 19 2.37 13.72 16.77
CA VAL A 19 2.44 14.57 15.56
C VAL A 19 1.48 14.07 14.49
N LEU A 20 1.36 12.76 14.27
CA LEU A 20 0.40 12.20 13.32
C LEU A 20 -1.05 12.50 13.72
N ASP A 21 -1.36 12.38 15.02
CA ASP A 21 -2.69 12.69 15.55
C ASP A 21 -3.04 14.18 15.37
N ASP A 22 -2.06 15.08 15.54
CA ASP A 22 -2.22 16.52 15.30
C ASP A 22 -2.41 16.84 13.81
N VAL A 23 -1.61 16.23 12.93
CA VAL A 23 -1.73 16.37 11.47
C VAL A 23 -3.08 15.89 10.96
N LEU A 24 -3.62 14.81 11.52
CA LEU A 24 -4.94 14.27 11.16
C LEU A 24 -6.09 14.96 11.91
N GLY A 25 -5.80 15.92 12.80
CA GLY A 25 -6.80 16.73 13.49
C GLY A 25 -7.22 17.97 12.69
N HIS A 26 -8.06 18.80 13.31
CA HIS A 26 -8.39 20.16 12.85
C HIS A 26 -8.97 20.28 11.42
N GLY A 27 -9.89 19.39 11.03
CA GLY A 27 -10.50 19.42 9.69
C GLY A 27 -9.67 18.73 8.61
N ASN A 28 -8.60 18.04 9.00
CA ASN A 28 -7.71 17.28 8.13
C ASN A 28 -7.85 15.75 8.31
N GLU A 29 -8.97 15.28 8.88
CA GLU A 29 -9.19 13.87 9.24
C GLU A 29 -9.20 12.94 8.02
N LYS A 30 -9.41 13.50 6.83
CA LYS A 30 -9.41 12.79 5.55
C LYS A 30 -8.09 12.92 4.78
N CYS A 31 -7.08 13.54 5.37
CA CYS A 31 -5.75 13.59 4.79
C CYS A 31 -5.14 12.20 4.69
N MET A 32 -4.41 12.00 3.60
CA MET A 32 -3.64 10.79 3.38
C MET A 32 -2.22 11.01 3.88
N LEU A 33 -1.74 10.11 4.74
CA LEU A 33 -0.34 10.12 5.16
C LEU A 33 0.56 9.58 4.03
N PRO A 34 1.80 10.06 3.91
CA PRO A 34 2.79 9.45 3.03
C PRO A 34 2.95 7.96 3.37
N GLY A 35 2.83 7.09 2.36
CA GLY A 35 2.92 5.64 2.54
C GLY A 35 1.61 4.95 2.95
N GLN A 36 0.54 5.68 3.28
CA GLN A 36 -0.74 5.08 3.68
C GLN A 36 -1.42 4.35 2.52
N LEU A 37 -1.32 4.90 1.31
CA LEU A 37 -1.89 4.29 0.11
C LEU A 37 -1.24 2.92 -0.14
N GLU A 38 0.09 2.89 -0.14
CA GLU A 38 0.91 1.72 -0.35
C GLU A 38 0.69 0.68 0.75
N ALA A 39 0.64 1.09 2.02
CA ALA A 39 0.34 0.20 3.14
C ALA A 39 -1.06 -0.43 3.01
N THR A 40 -2.05 0.36 2.57
CA THR A 40 -3.41 -0.12 2.34
C THR A 40 -3.46 -1.12 1.18
N PHE A 41 -2.79 -0.84 0.06
CA PHE A 41 -2.71 -1.77 -1.07
C PHE A 41 -1.94 -3.05 -0.72
N ALA A 42 -0.83 -2.94 0.02
CA ALA A 42 -0.08 -4.10 0.50
C ALA A 42 -0.94 -5.02 1.36
N ALA A 43 -1.72 -4.44 2.30
CA ALA A 43 -2.67 -5.21 3.11
C ALA A 43 -3.77 -5.87 2.27
N ARG A 44 -4.28 -5.17 1.25
CA ARG A 44 -5.27 -5.73 0.30
C ARG A 44 -4.69 -6.89 -0.49
N SER A 45 -3.49 -6.76 -1.03
CA SER A 45 -2.79 -7.83 -1.75
C SER A 45 -2.53 -9.03 -0.86
N GLN A 46 -2.06 -8.80 0.38
CA GLN A 46 -1.87 -9.89 1.33
C GLN A 46 -3.18 -10.62 1.63
N LYS A 47 -4.28 -9.89 1.82
CA LYS A 47 -5.62 -10.48 2.03
C LYS A 47 -6.12 -11.27 0.82
N ALA A 48 -5.82 -10.81 -0.38
CA ALA A 48 -6.17 -11.50 -1.62
C ALA A 48 -5.27 -12.70 -1.94
N GLY A 49 -4.23 -12.95 -1.12
CA GLY A 49 -3.27 -14.02 -1.37
C GLY A 49 -2.28 -13.71 -2.51
N GLY A 50 -2.16 -12.45 -2.92
CA GLY A 50 -1.31 -12.04 -4.03
C GLY A 50 -1.64 -10.65 -4.58
N LEU A 51 -0.95 -10.27 -5.65
CA LEU A 51 -1.24 -9.02 -6.35
C LEU A 51 -2.59 -9.12 -7.07
N LEU A 52 -3.35 -8.04 -7.03
CA LEU A 52 -4.63 -7.92 -7.71
C LEU A 52 -4.40 -7.28 -9.07
N PHE A 53 -4.78 -7.99 -10.13
CA PHE A 53 -4.75 -7.48 -11.50
C PHE A 53 -6.17 -7.40 -12.04
N SER A 54 -6.44 -6.34 -12.79
CA SER A 54 -7.63 -6.24 -13.60
C SER A 54 -7.55 -7.16 -14.82
N LYS A 55 -8.71 -7.50 -15.40
CA LYS A 55 -8.79 -8.25 -16.65
C LYS A 55 -7.95 -7.62 -17.77
N ALA A 56 -8.00 -6.30 -17.91
CA ALA A 56 -7.27 -5.57 -18.94
C ALA A 56 -5.74 -5.64 -18.75
N GLU A 57 -5.24 -5.60 -17.51
CA GLU A 57 -3.80 -5.75 -17.23
C GLU A 57 -3.31 -7.16 -17.57
N VAL A 58 -4.08 -8.19 -17.25
CA VAL A 58 -3.72 -9.58 -17.60
C VAL A 58 -3.75 -9.80 -19.12
N GLU A 59 -4.72 -9.21 -19.83
CA GLU A 59 -4.76 -9.22 -21.29
C GLU A 59 -3.53 -8.53 -21.90
N ALA A 60 -3.13 -7.37 -21.37
CA ALA A 60 -1.90 -6.70 -21.80
C ALA A 60 -0.64 -7.53 -21.55
N PHE A 61 -0.57 -8.27 -20.43
CA PHE A 61 0.52 -9.21 -20.19
C PHE A 61 0.51 -10.38 -21.17
N ASN A 62 -0.67 -10.85 -21.58
CA ASN A 62 -0.80 -11.92 -22.57
C ASN A 62 -0.33 -11.51 -23.97
N GLU A 63 -0.51 -10.24 -24.34
CA GLU A 63 0.09 -9.69 -25.57
C GLU A 63 1.62 -9.79 -25.53
N ILE A 64 2.24 -9.42 -24.41
CA ILE A 64 3.69 -9.55 -24.21
C ILE A 64 4.11 -11.03 -24.24
N ALA A 65 3.38 -11.90 -23.53
CA ALA A 65 3.66 -13.32 -23.48
C ALA A 65 3.67 -13.94 -24.89
N SER A 66 2.72 -13.55 -25.74
CA SER A 66 2.65 -14.01 -27.13
C SER A 66 3.90 -13.61 -27.95
N HIS A 67 4.38 -12.38 -27.79
CA HIS A 67 5.55 -11.87 -28.51
C HIS A 67 6.85 -12.55 -28.12
N ILE A 68 6.94 -13.03 -26.89
CA ILE A 68 8.14 -13.72 -26.38
C ILE A 68 8.02 -15.25 -26.41
N GLY A 69 6.93 -15.79 -26.96
CA GLY A 69 6.67 -17.23 -26.99
C GLY A 69 6.39 -17.86 -25.63
N HIS A 70 5.98 -17.06 -24.64
CA HIS A 70 5.59 -17.54 -23.31
C HIS A 70 4.10 -17.91 -23.29
N LYS A 71 3.73 -18.88 -22.45
CA LYS A 71 2.33 -19.28 -22.28
C LYS A 71 1.52 -18.11 -21.68
N PRO A 72 0.31 -17.83 -22.18
CA PRO A 72 -0.54 -16.81 -21.59
C PRO A 72 -0.95 -17.17 -20.15
N PHE A 73 -1.14 -16.14 -19.34
CA PHE A 73 -1.74 -16.22 -18.02
C PHE A 73 -3.22 -16.63 -18.15
N ASP A 74 -3.65 -17.57 -17.30
CA ASP A 74 -5.04 -18.00 -17.21
C ASP A 74 -5.82 -17.06 -16.28
N LEU A 75 -6.71 -16.26 -16.86
CA LEU A 75 -7.53 -15.31 -16.11
C LEU A 75 -8.44 -16.00 -15.08
N ALA A 76 -8.93 -17.21 -15.37
CA ALA A 76 -9.84 -17.92 -14.47
C ALA A 76 -9.12 -18.50 -13.24
N ALA A 77 -7.80 -18.67 -13.32
CA ALA A 77 -6.97 -19.17 -12.24
C ALA A 77 -6.44 -18.04 -11.32
N LEU A 78 -6.60 -16.77 -11.71
CA LEU A 78 -6.11 -15.63 -10.93
C LEU A 78 -7.12 -15.23 -9.83
N PRO A 79 -6.63 -14.82 -8.64
CA PRO A 79 -7.51 -14.35 -7.57
C PRO A 79 -8.28 -13.10 -8.00
N THR A 80 -9.60 -13.13 -7.84
CA THR A 80 -10.45 -11.95 -7.97
C THR A 80 -10.56 -11.27 -6.60
N GLY A 81 -10.15 -10.01 -6.53
CA GLY A 81 -10.13 -9.20 -5.30
C GLY A 81 -11.45 -8.55 -4.93
#